data_AF-A0A8C6NW54-F1
#
_entry.id   AF-A0A8C6NW54-F1
#
_cell.length_a   1.000
_cell.length_b   1.000
_cell.length_c   1.000
_cell.angle_alpha   90.00
_cell.angle_beta   90.00
_cell.angle_gamma   90.00
#
_symmetry.space_group_name_H-M   'P 1'
#
loop_
_entity.id
_entity.type
_entity.pdbx_description
1 polymer ?
#
loop_
_entity_poly.entity_id
_entity_poly.type
_entity_poly.pdbx_seq_one_letter_code
_entity_poly.pdbx_strand_id
1 'polypeptide(L)'
;MIRTFTVKSKTFSSDTASLTCGVPQGSVLGPLLFAFYILPLAGIIQSFPDISYHIYADDIQLYMSFMPHQLDRLATLVLCLTQISNWLSSNFLVLNANKTETLIAAPPELQPKIEQEIASFCPSAKANIRNLGVIFDPALSLDSHVKTISRSCFFQLRNISKVRKLVSTADLEKIIHAFVSSRLDYCNALFTGLSKTSLSRLQAIQNAAARLLTKSSRRAHITPVLQSLHWLPVEYRIQFKVLVLTYRALNNQAPSYLSELLSPHITSRNLRSTSENLLAVPRTRLKTKGDRAFQAIAPRLWNSLPSNLRLSNTVKVFKNHLKTHLFLLAFPP
;
A
#
# COMPACT_ATOMS: atom_id res chain seq x y z
N MET A 1 19.93 26.67 20.72
CA MET A 1 18.58 26.68 21.33
C MET A 1 18.52 25.53 22.32
N ILE A 2 18.58 25.81 23.63
CA ILE A 2 18.53 24.77 24.68
C ILE A 2 17.06 24.37 24.82
N ARG A 3 16.75 23.10 24.57
CA ARG A 3 15.40 22.57 24.78
C ARG A 3 15.25 22.21 26.25
N THR A 4 14.08 22.44 26.80
CA THR A 4 13.74 22.06 28.18
C THR A 4 12.35 21.42 28.23
N PHE A 5 12.05 20.68 29.29
CA PHE A 5 10.72 20.14 29.56
C PHE A 5 10.36 20.28 31.04
N THR A 6 9.06 20.32 31.31
CA THR A 6 8.46 20.30 32.65
C THR A 6 7.30 19.31 32.67
N VAL A 7 7.08 18.66 33.81
CA VAL A 7 5.96 17.74 34.01
C VAL A 7 4.92 18.42 34.87
N LYS A 8 3.67 18.47 34.41
CA LYS A 8 2.54 19.04 35.17
C LYS A 8 1.53 17.96 35.53
N SER A 9 1.22 17.85 36.82
CA SER A 9 0.17 16.96 37.34
C SER A 9 -0.79 17.77 38.20
N LYS A 10 -2.03 17.91 37.73
CA LYS A 10 -3.09 18.75 38.33
C LYS A 10 -2.59 20.18 38.61
N THR A 11 -2.23 20.46 39.87
CA THR A 11 -1.79 21.78 40.37
C THR A 11 -0.27 21.89 40.55
N PHE A 12 0.47 20.79 40.49
CA PHE A 12 1.92 20.78 40.69
C PHE A 12 2.65 20.75 39.35
N SER A 13 3.73 21.54 39.25
CA SER A 13 4.65 21.53 38.11
C SER A 13 6.06 21.25 38.63
N SER A 14 6.80 20.39 37.92
CA SER A 14 8.21 20.15 38.23
C SER A 14 9.07 21.37 37.84
N ASP A 15 10.29 21.39 38.37
CA ASP A 15 11.34 22.26 37.84
C ASP A 15 11.63 21.96 36.38
N THR A 16 12.24 22.93 35.72
CA THR A 16 12.60 22.86 34.30
C THR A 16 13.85 22.02 34.13
N ALA A 17 13.75 20.92 33.38
CA ALA A 17 14.88 20.05 33.05
C ALA A 17 15.35 20.29 31.61
N SER A 18 16.66 20.27 31.38
CA SER A 18 17.23 20.36 30.02
C SER A 18 17.01 19.07 29.25
N LEU A 19 16.60 19.19 27.99
CA LEU A 19 16.48 18.10 27.05
C LEU A 19 17.67 18.10 26.09
N THR A 20 18.61 17.21 26.32
CA THR A 20 19.87 17.11 25.58
C THR A 20 19.77 16.23 24.33
N CYS A 21 18.74 15.39 24.22
CA CYS A 21 18.58 14.42 23.14
C CYS A 21 17.18 14.49 22.50
N GLY A 22 17.11 13.98 21.25
CA GLY A 22 15.89 13.89 20.46
C GLY A 22 15.60 15.13 19.60
N VAL A 23 14.79 14.93 18.56
CA VAL A 23 14.31 15.99 17.68
C VAL A 23 12.95 16.51 18.17
N PRO A 24 12.62 17.81 18.03
CA PRO A 24 11.31 18.30 18.46
C PRO A 24 10.22 17.74 17.54
N GLN A 25 9.18 17.14 18.12
CA GLN A 25 8.03 16.70 17.35
C GLN A 25 7.33 17.92 16.73
N GLY A 26 7.04 17.86 15.43
CA GLY A 26 6.51 18.98 14.66
C GLY A 26 7.57 19.95 14.12
N SER A 27 8.86 19.73 14.40
CA SER A 27 9.92 20.49 13.74
C SER A 27 10.06 20.09 12.27
N VAL A 28 10.36 21.06 11.41
CA VAL A 28 10.56 20.85 9.96
C VAL A 28 11.77 19.96 9.68
N LEU A 29 12.86 20.13 10.44
CA LEU A 29 14.09 19.35 10.26
C LEU A 29 14.10 18.00 11.00
N GLY A 30 13.20 17.79 11.95
CA GLY A 30 13.17 16.59 12.78
C GLY A 30 13.18 15.29 11.98
N PRO A 31 12.28 15.12 10.98
CA PRO A 31 12.27 13.92 10.14
C PRO A 31 13.57 13.69 9.37
N LEU A 32 14.20 14.75 8.85
CA LEU A 32 15.45 14.65 8.09
C LEU A 32 16.62 14.25 9.00
N LEU A 33 16.73 14.87 10.18
CA LEU A 33 17.75 14.55 11.16
C LEU A 33 17.60 13.11 11.67
N PHE A 34 16.37 12.65 11.89
CA PHE A 34 16.11 11.26 12.24
C PHE A 34 16.48 10.30 11.11
N ALA A 35 16.19 10.63 9.86
CA ALA A 35 16.59 9.82 8.71
C ALA A 35 18.12 9.68 8.60
N PHE A 36 18.88 10.75 8.84
CA PHE A 36 20.34 10.67 8.89
C PHE A 36 20.84 9.83 10.07
N TYR A 37 20.18 9.95 11.22
CA TYR A 37 20.53 9.17 12.41
C TYR A 37 20.43 7.67 12.18
N ILE A 38 19.37 7.21 11.50
CA ILE A 38 19.14 5.78 11.23
C ILE A 38 19.83 5.29 9.95
N LEU A 39 20.47 6.16 9.17
CA LEU A 39 21.09 5.80 7.90
C LEU A 39 22.12 4.65 8.00
N PRO A 40 23.00 4.58 9.02
CA PRO A 40 23.95 3.47 9.13
C PRO A 40 23.29 2.10 9.30
N LEU A 41 22.07 2.06 9.86
CA LEU A 41 21.30 0.82 10.02
C LEU A 41 20.99 0.17 8.66
N ALA A 42 20.73 0.98 7.63
CA ALA A 42 20.50 0.51 6.27
C ALA A 42 21.74 -0.22 5.72
N GLY A 43 22.95 0.26 6.04
CA GLY A 43 24.22 -0.38 5.66
C GLY A 43 24.43 -1.74 6.34
N ILE A 44 23.99 -1.89 7.60
CA ILE A 44 24.01 -3.19 8.30
C ILE A 44 23.13 -4.19 7.56
N ILE A 45 21.89 -3.81 7.23
CA ILE A 45 20.96 -4.73 6.56
C ILE A 45 21.46 -5.08 5.15
N GLN A 46 22.04 -4.12 4.43
CA GLN A 46 22.63 -4.35 3.10
C GLN A 46 23.78 -5.37 3.08
N SER A 47 24.43 -5.62 4.22
CA SER A 47 25.45 -6.69 4.32
C SER A 47 24.85 -8.10 4.21
N PHE A 48 23.52 -8.23 4.28
CA PHE A 48 22.79 -9.49 4.17
C PHE A 48 22.04 -9.56 2.83
N PRO A 49 22.61 -10.20 1.77
CA PRO A 49 22.06 -10.15 0.42
C PRO A 49 20.69 -10.85 0.27
N ASP A 50 20.38 -11.82 1.13
CA ASP A 50 19.10 -12.54 1.12
C ASP A 50 17.96 -11.80 1.84
N ILE A 51 18.24 -10.63 2.43
CA ILE A 51 17.28 -9.85 3.22
C ILE A 51 16.97 -8.54 2.50
N SER A 52 15.73 -8.40 2.05
CA SER A 52 15.22 -7.12 1.57
C SER A 52 14.65 -6.30 2.72
N TYR A 53 14.62 -4.98 2.62
CA TYR A 53 14.09 -4.15 3.69
C TYR A 53 13.47 -2.85 3.20
N HIS A 54 12.62 -2.27 4.04
CA HIS A 54 12.11 -0.91 3.91
C HIS A 54 12.17 -0.23 5.28
N ILE A 55 12.55 1.05 5.30
CA ILE A 55 12.55 1.88 6.50
C ILE A 55 11.63 3.06 6.23
N TYR A 56 10.65 3.28 7.09
CA TYR A 56 9.74 4.41 7.03
C TYR A 56 9.58 5.01 8.42
N ALA A 57 10.13 6.21 8.63
CA ALA A 57 10.26 6.77 9.98
C ALA A 57 10.87 5.73 10.93
N ASP A 58 10.24 5.45 12.07
CA ASP A 58 10.66 4.46 13.06
C ASP A 58 10.30 3.01 12.70
N ASP A 59 9.47 2.78 11.69
CA ASP A 59 9.10 1.44 11.24
C ASP A 59 10.20 0.84 10.33
N ILE A 60 10.80 -0.26 10.79
CA ILE A 60 11.77 -1.06 10.03
C ILE A 60 11.10 -2.38 9.62
N GLN A 61 11.18 -2.71 8.34
CA GLN A 61 10.55 -3.89 7.77
C GLN A 61 11.62 -4.73 7.08
N LEU A 62 11.73 -6.00 7.47
CA LEU A 62 12.62 -6.97 6.84
C LEU A 62 11.78 -8.02 6.12
N TYR A 63 12.24 -8.43 4.95
CA TYR A 63 11.61 -9.46 4.13
C TYR A 63 12.66 -10.50 3.75
N MET A 64 12.31 -11.76 3.94
CA MET A 64 13.12 -12.88 3.51
C MET A 64 12.22 -13.88 2.79
N SER A 65 12.69 -14.40 1.66
CA SER A 65 12.01 -15.46 0.91
C SER A 65 13.02 -16.54 0.56
N PHE A 66 12.63 -17.80 0.74
CA PHE A 66 13.48 -18.96 0.48
C PHE A 66 12.63 -20.17 0.13
N MET A 67 13.25 -21.21 -0.44
CA MET A 67 12.55 -22.45 -0.76
C MET A 67 12.36 -23.33 0.49
N PRO A 68 11.33 -24.20 0.55
CA PRO A 68 11.07 -25.07 1.71
C PRO A 68 12.25 -25.88 2.27
N HIS A 69 13.23 -26.22 1.43
CA HIS A 69 14.40 -27.00 1.81
C HIS A 69 15.57 -26.13 2.32
N GLN A 70 15.43 -24.80 2.33
CA GLN A 70 16.47 -23.83 2.71
C GLN A 70 16.15 -23.15 4.04
N LEU A 71 15.69 -23.92 5.03
CA LEU A 71 15.35 -23.38 6.36
C LEU A 71 16.57 -22.85 7.12
N ASP A 72 17.76 -23.34 6.78
CA ASP A 72 19.06 -22.88 7.27
C ASP A 72 19.27 -21.37 7.06
N ARG A 73 18.66 -20.79 6.03
CA ARG A 73 18.71 -19.35 5.76
C ARG A 73 18.10 -18.51 6.89
N LEU A 74 17.23 -19.07 7.73
CA LEU A 74 16.69 -18.35 8.89
C LEU A 74 17.79 -17.94 9.87
N ALA A 75 18.90 -18.68 9.95
CA ALA A 75 20.05 -18.28 10.76
C ALA A 75 20.61 -16.92 10.32
N THR A 76 20.60 -16.63 9.02
CA THR A 76 21.01 -15.33 8.46
C THR A 76 20.07 -14.20 8.91
N LEU A 77 18.76 -14.45 8.97
CA LEU A 77 17.78 -13.49 9.48
C LEU A 77 17.98 -13.22 10.96
N VAL A 78 18.19 -14.26 11.77
CA VAL A 78 18.47 -14.16 13.21
C VAL A 78 19.76 -13.37 13.46
N LEU A 79 20.81 -13.62 12.67
CA LEU A 79 22.07 -12.86 12.75
C LEU A 79 21.84 -11.38 12.43
N CYS A 80 21.10 -11.08 11.36
CA CYS A 80 20.75 -9.70 10.97
C CYS A 80 19.97 -8.99 12.08
N LEU A 81 18.95 -9.62 12.64
CA LEU A 81 18.16 -9.06 13.75
C LEU A 81 19.02 -8.79 14.99
N THR A 82 19.98 -9.67 15.27
CA THR A 82 20.95 -9.48 16.37
C THR A 82 21.83 -8.25 16.13
N GLN A 83 22.36 -8.09 14.91
CA GLN A 83 23.18 -6.92 14.55
C GLN A 83 22.38 -5.62 14.62
N ILE A 84 21.12 -5.63 14.17
CA ILE A 84 20.20 -4.50 14.30
C ILE A 84 19.98 -4.15 15.78
N SER A 85 19.65 -5.14 16.62
CA SER A 85 19.41 -4.94 18.05
C SER A 85 20.63 -4.35 18.76
N ASN A 86 21.83 -4.87 18.46
CA ASN A 86 23.07 -4.38 19.01
C ASN A 86 23.34 -2.94 18.57
N TRP A 87 23.20 -2.63 17.28
CA TRP A 87 23.40 -1.28 16.77
C TRP A 87 22.42 -0.28 17.37
N LEU A 88 21.12 -0.63 17.47
CA LEU A 88 20.12 0.22 18.10
C LEU A 88 20.52 0.53 19.54
N SER A 89 20.92 -0.49 20.30
CA SER A 89 21.35 -0.34 21.70
C SER A 89 22.59 0.55 21.83
N SER A 90 23.59 0.36 20.98
CA SER A 90 24.80 1.20 20.94
C SER A 90 24.51 2.65 20.54
N ASN A 91 23.41 2.89 19.83
CA ASN A 91 22.94 4.21 19.41
C ASN A 91 21.72 4.66 20.22
N PHE A 92 21.62 4.27 21.50
CA PHE A 92 20.59 4.77 22.43
C PHE A 92 19.13 4.64 21.93
N LEU A 93 18.87 3.66 21.05
CA LEU A 93 17.55 3.29 20.56
C LEU A 93 17.16 1.94 21.16
N VAL A 94 15.86 1.75 21.38
CA VAL A 94 15.32 0.52 21.94
C VAL A 94 14.40 -0.12 20.93
N LEU A 95 14.68 -1.39 20.58
CA LEU A 95 13.76 -2.20 19.80
C LEU A 95 12.50 -2.47 20.63
N ASN A 96 11.34 -2.06 20.13
CA ASN A 96 10.09 -2.28 20.85
C ASN A 96 9.54 -3.68 20.55
N ALA A 97 9.95 -4.67 21.34
CA ALA A 97 9.52 -6.07 21.19
C ALA A 97 7.99 -6.23 21.17
N ASN A 98 7.24 -5.40 21.90
CA ASN A 98 5.77 -5.46 21.92
C ASN A 98 5.13 -4.99 20.60
N LYS A 99 5.82 -4.10 19.86
CA LYS A 99 5.39 -3.61 18.55
C LYS A 99 5.98 -4.40 17.38
N THR A 100 7.04 -5.17 17.60
CA THR A 100 7.62 -6.03 16.56
C THR A 100 6.66 -7.18 16.25
N GLU A 101 6.20 -7.26 15.01
CA GLU A 101 5.26 -8.29 14.54
C GLU A 101 5.90 -9.11 13.41
N THR A 102 5.64 -10.42 13.38
CA THR A 102 6.10 -11.29 12.28
C THR A 102 4.94 -11.92 11.51
N LEU A 103 4.99 -11.85 10.17
CA LEU A 103 4.05 -12.48 9.25
C LEU A 103 4.74 -13.64 8.55
N ILE A 104 4.24 -14.85 8.72
CA ILE A 104 4.80 -16.03 8.05
C ILE A 104 3.85 -16.44 6.92
N ALA A 105 4.30 -16.28 5.67
CA ALA A 105 3.56 -16.69 4.48
C ALA A 105 4.11 -18.03 3.94
N ALA A 106 3.89 -19.12 4.67
CA ALA A 106 4.39 -20.46 4.35
C ALA A 106 3.29 -21.53 4.38
N PRO A 107 3.50 -22.70 3.74
CA PRO A 107 2.66 -23.88 3.93
C PRO A 107 2.47 -24.21 5.43
N PRO A 108 1.29 -24.70 5.85
CA PRO A 108 1.00 -24.98 7.26
C PRO A 108 2.02 -25.90 7.93
N GLU A 109 2.58 -26.88 7.20
CA GLU A 109 3.56 -27.82 7.75
C GLU A 109 4.91 -27.16 8.12
N LEU A 110 5.23 -26.01 7.51
CA LEU A 110 6.50 -25.30 7.73
C LEU A 110 6.37 -24.16 8.75
N GLN A 111 5.15 -23.66 9.00
CA GLN A 111 4.95 -22.53 9.92
C GLN A 111 5.53 -22.80 11.31
N PRO A 112 5.27 -23.95 11.98
CA PRO A 112 5.83 -24.21 13.31
C PRO A 112 7.36 -24.24 13.34
N LYS A 113 7.99 -24.77 12.26
CA LYS A 113 9.45 -24.83 12.15
C LYS A 113 10.05 -23.43 12.02
N ILE A 114 9.43 -22.57 11.20
CA ILE A 114 9.86 -21.18 11.04
C ILE A 114 9.67 -20.40 12.35
N GLU A 115 8.52 -20.57 13.01
CA GLU A 115 8.22 -19.94 14.30
C GLU A 115 9.25 -20.30 15.38
N GLN A 116 9.66 -21.57 15.44
CA GLN A 116 10.65 -22.04 16.39
C GLN A 116 12.02 -21.36 16.20
N GLU A 117 12.49 -21.21 14.97
CA GLU A 117 13.78 -20.58 14.64
C GLU A 117 13.81 -19.07 14.98
N ILE A 118 12.68 -18.37 14.84
CA ILE A 118 12.59 -16.92 15.08
C ILE A 118 12.07 -16.55 16.48
N ALA A 119 11.73 -17.54 17.29
CA ALA A 119 11.07 -17.37 18.59
C ALA A 119 11.84 -16.44 19.54
N SER A 120 13.18 -16.38 19.41
CA SER A 120 14.05 -15.51 20.21
C SER A 120 13.79 -14.01 19.99
N PHE A 121 13.29 -13.62 18.81
CA PHE A 121 12.99 -12.23 18.46
C PHE A 121 11.49 -11.92 18.44
N CYS A 122 10.65 -12.91 18.11
CA CYS A 122 9.21 -12.71 18.06
C CYS A 122 8.49 -13.96 18.56
N PRO A 123 7.86 -13.91 19.75
CA PRO A 123 7.32 -15.12 20.40
C PRO A 123 6.06 -15.70 19.72
N SER A 124 5.41 -14.97 18.79
CA SER A 124 4.32 -15.54 17.99
C SER A 124 4.13 -14.81 16.66
N ALA A 125 3.94 -15.57 15.58
CA ALA A 125 3.52 -15.01 14.31
C ALA A 125 2.06 -14.53 14.40
N LYS A 126 1.76 -13.39 13.78
CA LYS A 126 0.40 -12.84 13.79
C LYS A 126 -0.36 -13.28 12.55
N ALA A 127 -1.64 -13.61 12.74
CA ALA A 127 -2.56 -13.91 11.64
C ALA A 127 -2.85 -12.69 10.74
N ASN A 128 -2.68 -11.48 11.27
CA ASN A 128 -2.80 -10.22 10.54
C ASN A 128 -1.78 -9.21 11.05
N ILE A 129 -1.12 -8.50 10.13
CA ILE A 129 -0.17 -7.43 10.47
C ILE A 129 -0.55 -6.15 9.76
N ARG A 130 -0.45 -5.03 10.48
CA ARG A 130 -0.72 -3.72 9.91
C ARG A 130 0.59 -3.05 9.50
N ASN A 131 0.73 -2.81 8.21
CA ASN A 131 1.88 -2.12 7.64
C ASN A 131 1.38 -0.88 6.88
N LEU A 132 1.84 0.31 7.30
CA LEU A 132 1.50 1.61 6.69
C LEU A 132 0.01 1.74 6.37
N GLY A 133 -0.85 1.38 7.32
CA GLY A 133 -2.31 1.48 7.17
C GLY A 133 -3.01 0.32 6.45
N VAL A 134 -2.27 -0.60 5.84
CA VAL A 134 -2.80 -1.80 5.16
C VAL A 134 -2.67 -3.03 6.06
N ILE A 135 -3.67 -3.91 6.06
CA ILE A 135 -3.66 -5.13 6.86
C ILE A 135 -3.34 -6.32 5.95
N PHE A 136 -2.28 -7.04 6.25
CA PHE A 136 -1.81 -8.21 5.52
C PHE A 136 -2.07 -9.49 6.31
N ASP A 137 -2.49 -10.53 5.61
CA ASP A 137 -2.65 -11.91 6.10
C ASP A 137 -1.66 -12.85 5.39
N PRO A 138 -1.32 -14.03 5.93
CA PRO A 138 -0.40 -14.99 5.30
C PRO A 138 -0.76 -15.41 3.87
N ALA A 139 -2.05 -15.40 3.52
CA ALA A 139 -2.52 -15.71 2.18
C ALA A 139 -2.43 -14.49 1.23
N LEU A 140 -2.09 -13.31 1.75
CA LEU A 140 -2.12 -12.01 1.08
C LEU A 140 -3.49 -11.74 0.43
N SER A 141 -4.57 -12.26 1.02
CA SER A 141 -5.94 -12.11 0.52
C SER A 141 -6.46 -10.68 0.65
N LEU A 142 -5.98 -9.93 1.66
CA LEU A 142 -6.46 -8.60 2.06
C LEU A 142 -7.92 -8.59 2.52
N ASP A 143 -8.52 -9.75 2.79
CA ASP A 143 -9.93 -9.85 3.17
C ASP A 143 -10.22 -9.13 4.50
N SER A 144 -9.32 -9.27 5.48
CA SER A 144 -9.39 -8.56 6.77
C SER A 144 -9.32 -7.05 6.59
N HIS A 145 -8.46 -6.59 5.68
CA HIS A 145 -8.33 -5.18 5.33
C HIS A 145 -9.61 -4.63 4.68
N VAL A 146 -10.15 -5.34 3.67
CA VAL A 146 -11.39 -4.95 2.99
C VAL A 146 -12.57 -4.93 3.95
N LYS A 147 -12.69 -5.89 4.88
CA LYS A 147 -13.71 -5.88 5.95
C LYS A 147 -13.57 -4.64 6.84
N THR A 148 -12.34 -4.27 7.20
CA THR A 148 -12.06 -3.08 8.02
C THR A 148 -12.42 -1.78 7.29
N ILE A 149 -12.02 -1.64 6.02
CA ILE A 149 -12.42 -0.51 5.16
C ILE A 149 -13.95 -0.44 5.08
N SER A 150 -14.61 -1.56 4.81
CA SER A 150 -16.07 -1.64 4.70
C SER A 150 -16.75 -1.15 5.97
N ARG A 151 -16.35 -1.65 7.14
CA ARG A 151 -16.90 -1.22 8.43
C ARG A 151 -16.71 0.29 8.64
N SER A 152 -15.51 0.79 8.38
CA SER A 152 -15.19 2.21 8.55
C SER A 152 -16.02 3.10 7.61
N CYS A 153 -16.12 2.72 6.33
CA CYS A 153 -16.85 3.51 5.34
C CYS A 153 -18.35 3.51 5.61
N PHE A 154 -18.97 2.38 5.97
CA PHE A 154 -20.40 2.35 6.32
C PHE A 154 -20.70 3.13 7.60
N PHE A 155 -19.78 3.12 8.59
CA PHE A 155 -19.90 4.00 9.76
C PHE A 155 -19.91 5.47 9.34
N GLN A 156 -18.99 5.89 8.48
CA GLN A 156 -18.96 7.26 7.97
C GLN A 156 -20.21 7.61 7.15
N LEU A 157 -20.64 6.73 6.24
CA LEU A 157 -21.87 6.93 5.46
C LEU A 157 -23.10 7.11 6.36
N ARG A 158 -23.20 6.37 7.46
CA ARG A 158 -24.27 6.54 8.45
C ARG A 158 -24.24 7.93 9.08
N ASN A 159 -23.06 8.44 9.45
CA ASN A 159 -22.93 9.78 10.02
C ASN A 159 -23.21 10.87 8.98
N ILE A 160 -22.69 10.72 7.76
CA ILE A 160 -22.96 11.61 6.62
C ILE A 160 -24.47 11.67 6.35
N SER A 161 -25.17 10.53 6.43
CA SER A 161 -26.62 10.50 6.19
C SER A 161 -27.43 11.37 7.17
N LYS A 162 -26.96 11.55 8.41
CA LYS A 162 -27.60 12.40 9.42
C LYS A 162 -27.47 13.88 9.09
N VAL A 163 -26.28 14.30 8.64
CA VAL A 163 -26.01 15.71 8.28
C VAL A 163 -26.43 16.06 6.87
N ARG A 164 -26.81 15.08 6.04
CA ARG A 164 -27.20 15.25 4.64
C ARG A 164 -28.22 16.36 4.40
N LYS A 165 -29.19 16.54 5.31
CA LYS A 165 -30.24 17.56 5.19
C LYS A 165 -29.74 18.98 5.48
N LEU A 166 -28.57 19.10 6.09
CA LEU A 166 -27.98 20.36 6.56
C LEU A 166 -26.92 20.92 5.60
N VAL A 167 -26.53 20.17 4.57
CA VAL A 167 -25.45 20.52 3.64
C VAL A 167 -25.94 20.51 2.20
N SER A 168 -25.31 21.31 1.35
CA SER A 168 -25.55 21.30 -0.09
C SER A 168 -25.14 19.97 -0.72
N THR A 169 -25.68 19.62 -1.89
CA THR A 169 -25.27 18.41 -2.63
C THR A 169 -23.78 18.44 -2.97
N ALA A 170 -23.25 19.61 -3.33
CA ALA A 170 -21.84 19.77 -3.68
C ALA A 170 -20.91 19.55 -2.47
N ASP A 171 -21.28 20.07 -1.30
CA ASP A 171 -20.49 19.87 -0.08
C ASP A 171 -20.64 18.44 0.45
N LEU A 172 -21.81 17.83 0.29
CA LEU A 172 -22.02 16.42 0.59
C LEU A 172 -21.11 15.52 -0.25
N GLU A 173 -20.95 15.82 -1.54
CA GLU A 173 -20.02 15.11 -2.42
C GLU A 173 -18.58 15.25 -1.92
N LYS A 174 -18.13 16.47 -1.55
CA LYS A 174 -16.80 16.68 -0.94
C LYS A 174 -16.61 15.85 0.33
N ILE A 175 -17.61 15.81 1.22
CA ILE A 175 -17.59 15.02 2.45
C ILE A 175 -17.48 13.53 2.11
N ILE A 176 -18.26 13.03 1.14
CA ILE A 176 -18.18 11.64 0.69
C ILE A 176 -16.79 11.33 0.12
N HIS A 177 -16.20 12.23 -0.67
CA HIS A 177 -14.85 12.01 -1.18
C HIS A 177 -13.81 12.00 -0.06
N ALA A 178 -13.88 12.96 0.87
CA ALA A 178 -12.95 13.09 1.98
C ALA A 178 -13.01 11.91 2.96
N PHE A 179 -14.20 11.35 3.22
CA PHE A 179 -14.37 10.28 4.21
C PHE A 179 -14.53 8.89 3.63
N VAL A 180 -14.98 8.73 2.39
CA VAL A 180 -15.23 7.40 1.80
C VAL A 180 -14.29 7.14 0.63
N SER A 181 -14.25 8.01 -0.37
CA SER A 181 -13.40 7.78 -1.56
C SER A 181 -11.92 7.75 -1.21
N SER A 182 -11.45 8.65 -0.33
CA SER A 182 -10.07 8.68 0.14
C SER A 182 -9.62 7.35 0.76
N ARG A 183 -10.51 6.69 1.52
CA ARG A 183 -10.25 5.38 2.14
C ARG A 183 -10.27 4.25 1.12
N LEU A 184 -11.15 4.32 0.12
CA LEU A 184 -11.19 3.35 -0.97
C LEU A 184 -9.97 3.47 -1.90
N ASP A 185 -9.43 4.67 -2.07
CA ASP A 185 -8.29 4.95 -2.97
C ASP A 185 -6.92 4.80 -2.30
N TYR A 186 -6.88 4.78 -0.97
CA TYR A 186 -5.65 4.58 -0.22
C TYR A 186 -5.07 3.19 -0.50
N CYS A 187 -3.84 3.16 -1.04
CA CYS A 187 -3.14 1.94 -1.46
C CYS A 187 -3.96 0.98 -2.36
N ASN A 188 -4.92 1.50 -3.12
CA ASN A 188 -5.84 0.66 -3.90
C ASN A 188 -5.18 -0.12 -5.04
N ALA A 189 -3.94 0.21 -5.42
CA ALA A 189 -3.14 -0.61 -6.34
C ALA A 189 -2.89 -2.04 -5.81
N LEU A 190 -2.94 -2.26 -4.49
CA LEU A 190 -2.81 -3.57 -3.87
C LEU A 190 -4.06 -4.45 -4.04
N PHE A 191 -5.19 -3.85 -4.42
CA PHE A 191 -6.47 -4.55 -4.59
C PHE A 191 -6.58 -5.23 -5.96
N THR A 192 -5.47 -5.34 -6.70
CA THR A 192 -5.41 -6.12 -7.93
C THR A 192 -5.65 -7.60 -7.67
N GLY A 193 -6.52 -8.19 -8.49
CA GLY A 193 -6.89 -9.60 -8.44
C GLY A 193 -7.41 -10.06 -7.07
N LEU A 194 -8.08 -9.17 -6.33
CA LEU A 194 -8.90 -9.58 -5.19
C LEU A 194 -9.95 -10.61 -5.61
N SER A 195 -10.45 -11.37 -4.64
CA SER A 195 -11.63 -12.20 -4.84
C SER A 195 -12.83 -11.35 -5.30
N LYS A 196 -13.71 -11.93 -6.13
CA LYS A 196 -14.93 -11.25 -6.58
C LYS A 196 -15.79 -10.77 -5.41
N THR A 197 -15.78 -11.50 -4.29
CA THR A 197 -16.50 -11.18 -3.06
C THR A 197 -15.90 -9.97 -2.33
N SER A 198 -14.57 -9.84 -2.27
CA SER A 198 -13.92 -8.68 -1.67
C SER A 198 -14.03 -7.45 -2.56
N LEU A 199 -13.88 -7.60 -3.89
CA LEU A 199 -14.10 -6.51 -4.84
C LEU A 199 -15.55 -6.01 -4.82
N SER A 200 -16.54 -6.92 -4.78
CA SER A 200 -17.96 -6.53 -4.72
C SER A 200 -18.31 -5.81 -3.42
N ARG A 201 -17.67 -6.16 -2.30
CA ARG A 201 -17.81 -5.43 -1.03
C ARG A 201 -17.30 -3.98 -1.16
N LEU A 202 -16.16 -3.77 -1.82
CA LEU A 202 -15.66 -2.41 -2.08
C LEU A 202 -16.61 -1.64 -3.02
N GLN A 203 -17.10 -2.28 -4.08
CA GLN A 203 -18.07 -1.67 -5.00
C GLN A 203 -19.38 -1.30 -4.29
N ALA A 204 -19.85 -2.13 -3.35
CA ALA A 204 -21.04 -1.85 -2.56
C ALA A 204 -20.91 -0.57 -1.72
N ILE A 205 -19.70 -0.27 -1.21
CA ILE A 205 -19.43 0.98 -0.49
C ILE A 205 -19.60 2.18 -1.43
N GLN A 206 -18.99 2.13 -2.62
CA GLN A 206 -19.13 3.20 -3.61
C GLN A 206 -20.58 3.38 -4.04
N ASN A 207 -21.29 2.28 -4.27
CA ASN A 207 -22.70 2.29 -4.65
C ASN A 207 -23.58 2.92 -3.56
N ALA A 208 -23.33 2.59 -2.29
CA ALA A 208 -24.03 3.19 -1.17
C ALA A 208 -23.75 4.70 -1.05
N ALA A 209 -22.51 5.11 -1.28
CA ALA A 209 -22.12 6.52 -1.30
C ALA A 209 -22.82 7.30 -2.44
N ALA A 210 -22.83 6.74 -3.65
CA ALA A 210 -23.48 7.34 -4.82
C ALA A 210 -24.99 7.51 -4.57
N ARG A 211 -25.66 6.46 -4.08
CA ARG A 211 -27.10 6.53 -3.75
C ARG A 211 -27.40 7.52 -2.63
N LEU A 212 -26.51 7.65 -1.64
CA LEU A 212 -26.69 8.62 -0.56
C LEU A 212 -26.68 10.06 -1.10
N LEU A 213 -25.77 10.35 -2.03
CA LEU A 213 -25.61 11.64 -2.71
C LEU A 213 -26.80 11.97 -3.61
N THR A 214 -27.17 11.05 -4.52
CA THR A 214 -28.22 11.28 -5.51
C THR A 214 -29.64 11.02 -4.99
N LYS A 215 -29.77 10.53 -3.76
CA LYS A 215 -31.04 10.11 -3.15
C LYS A 215 -31.76 9.01 -3.96
N SER A 216 -31.03 8.25 -4.77
CA SER A 216 -31.61 7.18 -5.58
C SER A 216 -32.11 6.01 -4.73
N SER A 217 -33.23 5.40 -5.13
CA SER A 217 -33.79 4.21 -4.47
C SER A 217 -32.77 3.08 -4.40
N ARG A 218 -32.80 2.26 -3.34
CA ARG A 218 -31.93 1.08 -3.19
C ARG A 218 -32.11 0.06 -4.32
N ARG A 219 -33.31 -0.01 -4.91
CA ARG A 219 -33.66 -0.95 -6.00
C ARG A 219 -33.30 -0.44 -7.38
N ALA A 220 -33.04 0.87 -7.55
CA ALA A 220 -32.70 1.44 -8.85
C ALA A 220 -31.37 0.84 -9.36
N HIS A 221 -31.24 0.66 -10.66
CA HIS A 221 -29.99 0.21 -11.25
C HIS A 221 -28.86 1.21 -10.93
N ILE A 222 -27.68 0.73 -10.55
CA ILE A 222 -26.61 1.60 -10.05
C ILE A 222 -25.78 2.22 -11.18
N THR A 223 -25.66 1.55 -12.33
CA THR A 223 -24.83 1.98 -13.44
C THR A 223 -25.17 3.41 -13.93
N PRO A 224 -26.45 3.78 -14.15
CA PRO A 224 -26.79 5.15 -14.55
C PRO A 224 -26.42 6.21 -13.50
N VAL A 225 -26.47 5.84 -12.21
CA VAL A 225 -26.12 6.74 -11.11
C VAL A 225 -24.62 7.00 -11.08
N LEU A 226 -23.80 5.97 -11.27
CA LEU A 226 -22.35 6.14 -11.34
C LEU A 226 -21.93 6.90 -12.60
N GLN A 227 -22.59 6.65 -13.73
CA GLN A 227 -22.35 7.35 -14.98
C GLN A 227 -22.69 8.84 -14.87
N SER A 228 -23.84 9.19 -14.28
CA SER A 228 -24.25 10.60 -14.12
C SER A 228 -23.34 11.38 -13.16
N LEU A 229 -22.81 10.71 -12.13
CA LEU A 229 -21.80 11.29 -11.23
C LEU A 229 -20.39 11.32 -11.84
N HIS A 230 -20.19 10.70 -13.00
CA HIS A 230 -18.88 10.50 -13.60
C HIS A 230 -17.89 9.76 -12.67
N TRP A 231 -18.40 8.82 -11.88
CA TRP A 231 -17.64 8.01 -10.92
C TRP A 231 -17.26 6.65 -11.52
N LEU A 232 -15.96 6.44 -11.73
CA LEU A 232 -15.42 5.14 -12.15
C LEU A 232 -15.71 4.03 -11.13
N PRO A 233 -16.17 2.84 -11.56
CA PRO A 233 -16.29 1.67 -10.69
C PRO A 233 -14.95 1.32 -10.02
N VAL A 234 -15.01 0.68 -8.84
CA VAL A 234 -13.83 0.40 -8.00
C VAL A 234 -12.77 -0.39 -8.76
N GLU A 235 -13.16 -1.38 -9.56
CA GLU A 235 -12.23 -2.16 -10.37
C GLU A 235 -11.40 -1.29 -11.31
N TYR A 236 -12.06 -0.37 -12.03
CA TYR A 236 -11.36 0.55 -12.92
C TYR A 236 -10.53 1.60 -12.17
N ARG A 237 -10.90 1.97 -10.94
CA ARG A 237 -10.05 2.84 -10.07
C ARG A 237 -8.75 2.13 -9.66
N ILE A 238 -8.82 0.82 -9.42
CA ILE A 238 -7.65 -0.01 -9.12
C ILE A 238 -6.74 -0.07 -10.36
N GLN A 239 -7.31 -0.42 -11.52
CA GLN A 239 -6.57 -0.44 -12.79
C GLN A 239 -5.93 0.92 -13.10
N PHE A 240 -6.67 2.01 -12.91
CA PHE A 240 -6.17 3.38 -13.06
C PHE A 240 -4.92 3.61 -12.21
N LYS A 241 -4.94 3.22 -10.93
CA LYS A 241 -3.78 3.41 -10.05
C LYS A 241 -2.57 2.60 -10.49
N VAL A 242 -2.77 1.33 -10.85
CA VAL A 242 -1.71 0.45 -11.34
C VAL A 242 -1.08 1.04 -12.60
N LEU A 243 -1.89 1.43 -13.58
CA LEU A 243 -1.41 2.02 -14.84
C LEU A 243 -0.67 3.34 -14.63
N VAL A 244 -1.10 4.18 -13.70
CA VAL A 244 -0.37 5.40 -13.32
C VAL A 244 0.98 5.09 -12.67
N LEU A 245 1.06 4.04 -11.83
CA LEU A 245 2.33 3.58 -11.27
C LEU A 245 3.24 3.03 -12.37
N THR A 246 2.72 2.23 -13.29
CA THR A 246 3.45 1.72 -14.46
C THR A 246 4.00 2.86 -15.30
N TYR A 247 3.17 3.84 -15.67
CA TYR A 247 3.61 5.01 -16.44
C TYR A 247 4.75 5.73 -15.73
N ARG A 248 4.63 5.97 -14.42
CA ARG A 248 5.67 6.65 -13.64
C ARG A 248 6.97 5.84 -13.61
N ALA A 249 6.90 4.54 -13.43
CA ALA A 249 8.06 3.66 -13.45
C ALA A 249 8.78 3.70 -14.80
N LEU A 250 8.04 3.63 -15.91
CA LEU A 250 8.62 3.72 -17.25
C LEU A 250 9.25 5.09 -17.59
N ASN A 251 8.82 6.15 -16.90
CA ASN A 251 9.32 7.51 -17.10
C ASN A 251 10.30 7.95 -16.00
N ASN A 252 10.88 7.02 -15.23
CA ASN A 252 11.83 7.31 -14.14
C ASN A 252 11.27 8.27 -13.06
N GLN A 253 9.96 8.25 -12.84
CA GLN A 253 9.23 9.01 -11.82
C GLN A 253 8.72 8.13 -10.67
N ALA A 254 9.22 6.90 -10.60
CA ALA A 254 8.98 5.97 -9.50
C ALA A 254 10.34 5.46 -8.98
N PRO A 255 10.39 4.91 -7.75
CA PRO A 255 11.59 4.27 -7.23
C PRO A 255 12.13 3.19 -8.17
N SER A 256 13.45 2.99 -8.18
CA SER A 256 14.12 2.04 -9.08
C SER A 256 13.59 0.61 -8.93
N TYR A 257 13.32 0.18 -7.68
CA TYR A 257 12.77 -1.15 -7.40
C TYR A 257 11.41 -1.42 -8.07
N LEU A 258 10.60 -0.40 -8.39
CA LEU A 258 9.36 -0.60 -9.16
C LEU A 258 9.64 -0.67 -10.67
N SER A 259 10.63 0.09 -11.14
CA SER A 259 11.02 0.15 -12.55
C SER A 259 11.72 -1.14 -12.97
N GLU A 260 12.55 -1.71 -12.09
CA GLU A 260 13.25 -2.99 -12.28
C GLU A 260 12.28 -4.18 -12.40
N LEU A 261 11.06 -4.08 -11.86
CA LEU A 261 10.02 -5.10 -12.00
C LEU A 261 9.34 -5.10 -13.39
N LEU A 262 9.63 -4.11 -14.24
CA LEU A 262 9.03 -3.95 -15.57
C LEU A 262 10.11 -4.13 -16.62
N SER A 263 9.97 -5.16 -17.45
CA SER A 263 10.91 -5.41 -18.55
C SER A 263 10.29 -5.00 -19.89
N PRO A 264 11.02 -4.29 -20.77
CA PRO A 264 10.53 -4.00 -22.12
C PRO A 264 10.35 -5.30 -22.90
N HIS A 265 9.34 -5.34 -23.77
CA HIS A 265 9.13 -6.48 -24.66
C HIS A 265 10.16 -6.45 -25.80
N ILE A 266 11.16 -7.33 -25.74
CA ILE A 266 12.16 -7.46 -26.79
C ILE A 266 11.68 -8.52 -27.79
N THR A 267 11.59 -8.13 -29.06
CA THR A 267 11.36 -9.06 -30.18
C THR A 267 12.68 -9.29 -30.93
N SER A 268 12.91 -10.50 -31.43
CA SER A 268 14.14 -10.85 -32.17
C SER A 268 14.22 -10.25 -33.58
N ARG A 269 13.13 -9.65 -34.07
CA ARG A 269 13.05 -8.94 -35.36
C ARG A 269 12.42 -7.57 -35.11
N ASN A 270 12.92 -6.52 -35.77
CA ASN A 270 12.31 -5.20 -35.73
C ASN A 270 10.93 -5.22 -36.41
N LEU A 271 9.88 -5.47 -35.62
CA LEU A 271 8.49 -5.47 -36.06
C LEU A 271 7.86 -4.09 -35.78
N ARG A 272 6.74 -3.77 -36.44
CA ARG A 272 5.96 -2.55 -36.15
C ARG A 272 5.49 -2.45 -34.69
N SER A 273 5.47 -3.56 -33.94
CA SER A 273 5.16 -3.59 -32.51
C SER A 273 6.28 -3.02 -31.61
N THR A 274 7.50 -2.86 -32.13
CA THR A 274 8.64 -2.30 -31.38
C THR A 274 8.43 -0.82 -31.06
N SER A 275 7.67 -0.08 -31.87
CA SER A 275 7.33 1.33 -31.62
C SER A 275 6.18 1.53 -30.62
N GLU A 276 5.61 0.48 -30.05
CA GLU A 276 4.43 0.60 -29.18
C GLU A 276 4.75 0.56 -27.66
N ASN A 277 6.01 0.58 -27.24
CA ASN A 277 6.39 0.57 -25.81
C ASN A 277 5.70 -0.55 -25.00
N LEU A 278 5.65 -1.76 -25.56
CA LEU A 278 5.06 -2.94 -24.91
C LEU A 278 5.97 -3.49 -23.81
N LEU A 279 5.36 -4.10 -22.80
CA LEU A 279 6.05 -4.74 -21.69
C LEU A 279 6.01 -6.26 -21.79
N ALA A 280 7.07 -6.93 -21.36
CA ALA A 280 7.10 -8.37 -21.25
C ALA A 280 6.17 -8.83 -20.12
N VAL A 281 5.26 -9.75 -20.42
CA VAL A 281 4.37 -10.34 -19.41
C VAL A 281 5.01 -11.62 -18.88
N PRO A 282 5.46 -11.66 -17.60
CA PRO A 282 6.08 -12.86 -17.05
C PRO A 282 5.07 -14.00 -16.93
N ARG A 283 5.54 -15.24 -17.13
CA ARG A 283 4.74 -16.43 -16.85
C ARG A 283 4.66 -16.66 -15.35
N THR A 284 3.44 -16.83 -14.86
CA THR A 284 3.12 -16.99 -13.44
C THR A 284 2.52 -18.37 -13.21
N ARG A 285 2.93 -19.02 -12.11
CA ARG A 285 2.43 -20.36 -11.76
C ARG A 285 1.06 -20.32 -11.07
N LEU A 286 0.82 -19.31 -10.23
CA LEU A 286 -0.38 -19.20 -9.40
C LEU A 286 -1.24 -18.02 -9.80
N LYS A 287 -2.49 -18.28 -10.20
CA LYS A 287 -3.47 -17.23 -10.51
C LYS A 287 -3.84 -16.36 -9.30
N THR A 288 -3.79 -16.92 -8.09
CA THR A 288 -4.24 -16.26 -6.87
C THR A 288 -3.19 -15.37 -6.20
N LYS A 289 -1.90 -15.54 -6.53
CA LYS A 289 -0.80 -14.77 -5.93
C LYS A 289 0.13 -14.20 -7.01
N GLY A 290 0.58 -15.04 -7.95
CA GLY A 290 1.49 -14.65 -9.02
C GLY A 290 0.88 -13.63 -9.98
N ASP A 291 -0.35 -13.84 -10.46
CA ASP A 291 -1.01 -12.90 -11.38
C ASP A 291 -1.31 -11.54 -10.76
N ARG A 292 -1.38 -11.46 -9.43
CA ARG A 292 -1.62 -10.21 -8.68
C ARG A 292 -0.36 -9.37 -8.52
N ALA A 293 0.82 -9.98 -8.61
CA ALA A 293 2.09 -9.30 -8.44
C ALA A 293 2.22 -8.17 -9.47
N PHE A 294 2.79 -7.03 -9.05
CA PHE A 294 2.93 -5.85 -9.89
C PHE A 294 3.63 -6.19 -11.23
N GLN A 295 4.73 -6.95 -11.17
CA GLN A 295 5.47 -7.45 -12.33
C GLN A 295 4.62 -8.23 -13.35
N ALA A 296 3.50 -8.83 -12.93
CA ALA A 296 2.64 -9.61 -13.80
C ALA A 296 1.40 -8.83 -14.26
N ILE A 297 0.74 -8.09 -13.37
CA ILE A 297 -0.50 -7.38 -13.69
C ILE A 297 -0.24 -6.07 -14.44
N ALA A 298 0.84 -5.35 -14.11
CA ALA A 298 1.13 -4.07 -14.73
C ALA A 298 1.40 -4.20 -16.24
N PRO A 299 2.26 -5.15 -16.72
CA PRO A 299 2.42 -5.39 -18.15
C PRO A 299 1.13 -5.79 -18.87
N ARG A 300 0.28 -6.63 -18.26
CA ARG A 300 -1.00 -7.06 -18.87
C ARG A 300 -1.94 -5.88 -19.08
N LEU A 301 -2.14 -5.06 -18.04
CA LEU A 301 -2.99 -3.88 -18.15
C LEU A 301 -2.38 -2.86 -19.12
N TRP A 302 -1.07 -2.62 -19.04
CA TRP A 302 -0.38 -1.67 -19.91
C TRP A 302 -0.50 -2.04 -21.38
N ASN A 303 -0.28 -3.31 -21.72
CA ASN A 303 -0.35 -3.80 -23.10
C ASN A 303 -1.79 -3.80 -23.66
N SER A 304 -2.81 -3.79 -22.79
CA SER A 304 -4.22 -3.64 -23.22
C SER A 304 -4.58 -2.19 -23.60
N LEU A 305 -3.71 -1.21 -23.29
CA LEU A 305 -3.98 0.19 -23.62
C LEU A 305 -3.74 0.49 -25.11
N PRO A 306 -4.59 1.33 -25.71
CA PRO A 306 -4.32 1.98 -26.99
C PRO A 306 -2.94 2.65 -27.06
N SER A 307 -2.31 2.60 -28.24
CA SER A 307 -0.96 3.15 -28.47
C SER A 307 -0.88 4.65 -28.16
N ASN A 308 -1.91 5.42 -28.50
CA ASN A 308 -1.98 6.85 -28.21
C ASN A 308 -1.94 7.18 -26.70
N LEU A 309 -2.47 6.30 -25.84
CA LEU A 309 -2.36 6.47 -24.39
C LEU A 309 -0.93 6.18 -23.92
N ARG A 310 -0.32 5.10 -24.41
CA ARG A 310 1.04 4.69 -24.05
C ARG A 310 2.09 5.75 -24.43
N LEU A 311 1.87 6.47 -25.52
CA LEU A 311 2.76 7.54 -26.02
C LEU A 311 2.48 8.92 -25.41
N SER A 312 1.71 9.01 -24.33
CA SER A 312 1.41 10.31 -23.69
C SER A 312 2.67 10.98 -23.14
N ASN A 313 2.87 12.28 -23.42
CA ASN A 313 4.08 13.02 -23.05
C ASN A 313 4.20 13.36 -21.55
N THR A 314 3.08 13.44 -20.82
CA THR A 314 3.10 13.81 -19.39
C THR A 314 2.15 12.95 -18.57
N VAL A 315 2.47 12.77 -17.28
CA VAL A 315 1.58 12.08 -16.33
C VAL A 315 0.20 12.72 -16.27
N LYS A 316 0.10 14.05 -16.37
CA LYS A 316 -1.19 14.76 -16.30
C LYS A 316 -2.07 14.41 -17.50
N VAL A 317 -1.51 14.48 -18.70
CA VAL A 317 -2.20 14.11 -19.94
C VAL A 317 -2.58 12.63 -19.92
N PHE A 318 -1.64 11.76 -19.52
CA PHE A 318 -1.88 10.32 -19.39
C PHE A 318 -3.04 10.03 -18.43
N LYS A 319 -3.05 10.62 -17.23
CA LYS A 319 -4.14 10.45 -16.25
C LYS A 319 -5.49 10.88 -16.80
N ASN A 320 -5.55 12.02 -17.49
CA ASN A 320 -6.81 12.52 -18.04
C ASN A 320 -7.35 11.57 -19.12
N HIS A 321 -6.53 11.23 -20.12
CA HIS A 321 -6.96 10.33 -21.19
C HIS A 321 -7.23 8.91 -20.70
N LEU A 322 -6.46 8.40 -19.75
CA LEU A 322 -6.69 7.11 -19.13
C LEU A 322 -8.04 7.09 -18.39
N LYS A 323 -8.37 8.15 -17.64
CA LYS A 323 -9.67 8.24 -16.96
C LYS A 323 -10.81 8.17 -17.98
N THR A 324 -10.71 8.92 -19.08
CA THR A 324 -11.70 8.92 -20.15
C THR A 324 -11.82 7.53 -20.79
N HIS A 325 -10.70 6.89 -21.12
CA HIS A 325 -10.70 5.55 -21.71
C HIS A 325 -11.36 4.51 -20.80
N LEU A 326 -10.98 4.46 -19.53
CA LEU A 326 -11.58 3.53 -18.57
C LEU A 326 -13.06 3.85 -18.30
N PHE A 327 -13.46 5.11 -18.38
CA PHE A 327 -14.86 5.51 -18.22
C PHE A 327 -15.72 4.99 -19.38
N LEU A 328 -15.22 5.07 -20.63
CA LEU A 328 -15.90 4.53 -21.81
C LEU A 328 -15.98 2.99 -21.77
N LEU A 329 -14.97 2.31 -21.24
CA LEU A 329 -15.02 0.86 -21.02
C LEU A 329 -16.03 0.47 -19.93
N ALA A 330 -16.16 1.29 -18.89
CA ALA A 330 -17.09 1.05 -17.79
C ALA A 330 -18.56 1.30 -18.17
N PHE A 331 -18.79 2.28 -19.05
CA PHE A 331 -20.11 2.75 -19.47
C PHE A 331 -20.13 2.86 -20.99
N PRO A 332 -20.27 1.73 -21.72
CA PRO A 332 -20.41 1.77 -23.17
C PRO A 332 -21.67 2.56 -23.57
N PRO A 333 -21.62 3.27 -24.72
CA PRO A 333 -22.70 4.13 -25.20
C PRO A 333 -23.99 3.37 -25.55
#